data_AF-A0A1I5YZI5-F1
#
_entry.id   AF-A0A1I5YZI5-F1
#
_cell.length_a   1.000
_cell.length_b   1.000
_cell.length_c   1.000
_cell.angle_alpha   90.00
_cell.angle_beta   90.00
_cell.angle_gamma   90.00
#
_symmetry.space_group_name_H-M   'P 1'
#
loop_
_entity.id
_entity.type
_entity.pdbx_description
1 polymer ?
#
loop_
_entity_poly.entity_id
_entity_poly.type
_entity_poly.pdbx_seq_one_letter_code
_entity_poly.pdbx_strand_id
1 'polypeptide(L)'
;MTLEQAYEYRRKENLQLQNENRKLQKKLDQLAVGTYTNEEKAQNIRTINRLTQENQHLKNQLERYKDLYHRQVIITENFDAKAMDSVFDQEDMAKELDEYKEKCAELQSRMDAILGTNSDASDSENSELRAQVEALKDALAKEKAKNNTDGTNSSLPTSQTPIGKKKVIPNSRVKSGKKRGGQPGHKKHTLAPLSESEITDREKHTLKNCPDCGSDDLTLIEKRTKDVIDYEVKLVKKRHYIYVYKCNSCGHVVHSPIPLSIKEPIQYGNALQAMCLALLDLGYVSINRVKKIVDGFLENRISISEGYISKLQKRASRALKQFMVDLKLECIKQKILHWDDTVIFVDTKRCCVRFYGNERIAMFVAHKKKDRKSLDEDGILAALGSDTTVVHDHVTVNYNKDFHFKNAECSGHLSRDMQKIVDYSDHPWAKELKNYLAGILHERNILVENGVESFGTRYYTIMEEIDRILKRADEQFSTSKGKYYESDERKLINRLRKYKKSNFLWIKDFSVPPTNNLAERSLRGIKVKQKVSGQYQDIKNAGFFADVKSYIDTCSRNDIPPFQALTRLMEGNPYTLKEILGGA
;
A
#
# COMPACT_ATOMS: atom_id res chain seq x y z
N MET A 1 -31.45 7.73 9.06
CA MET A 1 -31.35 8.90 8.16
C MET A 1 -30.52 8.48 6.95
N THR A 2 -31.08 8.57 5.74
CA THR A 2 -30.37 8.27 4.48
C THR A 2 -29.31 9.35 4.19
N LEU A 3 -28.38 9.09 3.28
CA LEU A 3 -27.35 10.06 2.86
C LEU A 3 -27.98 11.35 2.29
N GLU A 4 -29.05 11.20 1.52
CA GLU A 4 -29.84 12.30 0.96
C GLU A 4 -30.55 13.11 2.06
N GLN A 5 -31.15 12.43 3.04
CA GLN A 5 -31.74 13.10 4.21
C GLN A 5 -30.68 13.82 5.05
N ALA A 6 -29.48 13.25 5.20
CA ALA A 6 -28.37 13.86 5.93
C ALA A 6 -27.80 15.10 5.21
N TYR A 7 -27.78 15.06 3.87
CA TYR A 7 -27.38 16.16 3.00
C TYR A 7 -28.37 17.33 3.09
N GLU A 8 -29.67 17.06 2.91
CA GLU A 8 -30.71 18.08 3.02
C GLU A 8 -30.79 18.70 4.42
N TYR A 9 -30.54 17.90 5.46
CA TYR A 9 -30.45 18.41 6.83
C TYR A 9 -29.31 19.42 6.99
N ARG A 10 -28.09 19.08 6.55
CA ARG A 10 -26.92 19.98 6.63
C ARG A 10 -27.06 21.23 5.77
N ARG A 11 -27.70 21.10 4.60
CA ARG A 11 -28.00 22.24 3.70
C ARG A 11 -28.92 23.26 4.39
N LYS A 12 -29.97 22.78 5.06
CA LYS A 12 -30.90 23.63 5.82
C LYS A 12 -30.23 24.33 7.00
N GLU A 13 -29.38 23.63 7.76
CA GLU A 13 -28.60 24.23 8.86
C GLU A 13 -27.64 25.32 8.37
N ASN A 14 -26.92 25.08 7.26
CA ASN A 14 -26.04 26.09 6.68
C ASN A 14 -26.82 27.36 6.27
N LEU A 15 -27.96 27.19 5.59
CA LEU A 15 -28.82 28.29 5.16
C LEU A 15 -29.38 29.09 6.35
N GLN A 16 -29.74 28.41 7.44
CA GLN A 16 -30.21 29.07 8.65
C GLN A 16 -29.12 29.96 9.27
N LEU A 17 -27.90 29.44 9.42
CA LEU A 17 -26.76 30.20 9.96
C LEU A 17 -26.39 31.41 9.10
N GLN A 18 -26.49 31.30 7.77
CA GLN A 18 -26.29 32.45 6.87
C GLN A 18 -27.32 33.56 7.12
N ASN A 19 -28.58 33.20 7.31
CA ASN A 19 -29.66 34.14 7.55
C ASN A 19 -29.52 34.84 8.91
N GLU A 20 -29.12 34.10 9.95
CA GLU A 20 -28.87 34.66 11.29
C GLU A 20 -27.69 35.63 11.28
N ASN A 21 -26.58 35.27 10.62
CA ASN A 21 -25.43 36.16 10.47
C ASN A 21 -25.81 37.47 9.75
N ARG A 22 -26.57 37.38 8.65
CA ARG A 22 -27.07 38.54 7.90
C ARG A 22 -27.98 39.44 8.74
N LYS A 23 -28.82 38.87 9.62
CA LYS A 23 -29.69 39.62 10.54
C LYS A 23 -28.87 40.38 11.60
N LEU A 24 -27.85 39.75 12.18
CA LEU A 24 -26.98 40.40 13.15
C LEU A 24 -26.14 41.51 12.53
N GLN A 25 -25.65 41.32 11.30
CA GLN A 25 -24.94 42.36 10.57
C GLN A 25 -25.82 43.59 10.33
N LYS A 26 -27.07 43.41 9.88
CA LYS A 26 -28.02 44.53 9.73
C LYS A 26 -28.29 45.28 11.04
N LYS A 27 -28.37 44.57 12.17
CA LYS A 27 -28.52 45.20 13.50
C LYS A 27 -27.28 46.00 13.90
N LEU A 28 -26.08 45.49 13.62
CA LEU A 28 -24.82 46.20 13.82
C LEU A 28 -24.78 47.49 12.99
N ASP A 29 -25.16 47.41 11.71
CA ASP A 29 -25.16 48.56 10.79
C ASP A 29 -26.18 49.63 11.24
N GLN A 30 -27.38 49.22 11.69
CA GLN A 30 -28.40 50.15 12.21
C GLN A 30 -27.94 50.89 13.48
N LEU A 31 -27.30 50.17 14.41
CA LEU A 31 -26.76 50.76 15.65
C LEU A 31 -25.56 51.69 15.39
N ALA A 32 -24.86 51.51 14.27
CA ALA A 32 -23.71 52.34 13.90
C ALA A 32 -24.11 53.70 13.28
N VAL A 33 -25.34 53.84 12.76
CA VAL A 33 -25.78 55.02 11.98
C VAL A 33 -26.56 56.05 12.84
N GLY A 34 -27.01 55.71 14.04
CA GLY A 34 -27.88 56.60 14.84
C GLY A 34 -27.15 57.77 15.53
N THR A 35 -27.83 58.91 15.63
CA THR A 35 -27.40 60.07 16.43
C THR A 35 -27.91 59.93 17.86
N TYR A 36 -27.06 59.45 18.76
CA TYR A 36 -27.43 59.10 20.15
C TYR A 36 -26.84 60.07 21.18
N THR A 37 -27.47 60.16 22.36
CA THR A 37 -26.93 60.86 23.55
C THR A 37 -25.73 60.11 24.14
N ASN A 38 -24.95 60.73 25.05
CA ASN A 38 -23.71 60.12 25.57
C ASN A 38 -23.94 58.82 26.36
N GLU A 39 -25.06 58.69 27.09
CA GLU A 39 -25.43 57.47 27.81
C GLU A 39 -25.87 56.36 26.84
N GLU A 40 -26.68 56.71 25.84
CA GLU A 40 -27.08 55.79 24.78
C GLU A 40 -25.89 55.31 23.94
N LYS A 41 -24.89 56.17 23.68
CA LYS A 41 -23.62 55.78 23.03
C LYS A 41 -22.89 54.72 23.84
N ALA A 42 -22.77 54.89 25.16
CA ALA A 42 -22.08 53.90 26.01
C ALA A 42 -22.80 52.54 26.03
N GLN A 43 -24.14 52.53 26.00
CA GLN A 43 -24.94 51.31 25.94
C GLN A 43 -24.92 50.66 24.55
N ASN A 44 -24.93 51.46 23.48
CA ASN A 44 -24.80 50.98 22.11
C ASN A 44 -23.41 50.41 21.83
N ILE A 45 -22.33 51.00 22.36
CA ILE A 45 -20.97 50.45 22.25
C ILE A 45 -20.88 49.06 22.90
N ARG A 46 -21.46 48.86 24.10
CA ARG A 46 -21.51 47.53 24.73
C ARG A 46 -22.30 46.52 23.89
N THR A 47 -23.42 46.97 23.32
CA THR A 47 -24.28 46.14 22.47
C THR A 47 -23.59 45.76 21.17
N ILE A 48 -22.91 46.70 20.51
CA ILE A 48 -22.10 46.49 19.31
C ILE A 48 -20.98 45.49 19.60
N ASN A 49 -20.25 45.63 20.71
CA ASN A 49 -19.18 44.69 21.06
C ASN A 49 -19.72 43.26 21.26
N ARG A 50 -20.86 43.10 21.95
CA ARG A 50 -21.51 41.79 22.11
C ARG A 50 -21.97 41.20 20.77
N LEU A 51 -22.70 41.97 19.97
CA LEU A 51 -23.22 41.52 18.67
C LEU A 51 -22.09 41.23 17.67
N THR A 52 -20.97 41.95 17.76
CA THR A 52 -19.77 41.69 16.95
C THR A 52 -19.15 40.34 17.30
N GLN A 53 -19.06 40.01 18.59
CA GLN A 53 -18.57 38.70 19.04
C GLN A 53 -19.52 37.57 18.61
N GLU A 54 -20.83 37.75 18.75
CA GLU A 54 -21.85 36.78 18.30
C GLU A 54 -21.82 36.58 16.78
N ASN A 55 -21.70 37.67 16.00
CA ASN A 55 -21.58 37.58 14.54
C ASN A 55 -20.32 36.82 14.13
N GLN A 56 -19.18 37.11 14.77
CA GLN A 56 -17.93 36.40 14.52
C GLN A 56 -18.03 34.91 14.88
N HIS A 57 -18.72 34.57 15.97
CA HIS A 57 -18.99 33.18 16.34
C HIS A 57 -19.83 32.45 15.28
N LEU A 58 -20.94 33.04 14.85
CA LEU A 58 -21.82 32.47 13.83
C LEU A 58 -21.15 32.39 12.46
N LYS A 59 -20.27 33.35 12.11
CA LYS A 59 -19.45 33.30 10.90
C LYS A 59 -18.50 32.09 10.90
N ASN A 60 -17.85 31.83 12.04
CA ASN A 60 -16.96 30.68 12.20
C ASN A 60 -17.74 29.35 12.16
N GLN A 61 -18.94 29.30 12.73
CA GLN A 61 -19.82 28.13 12.62
C GLN A 61 -20.27 27.91 11.17
N LEU A 62 -20.68 28.97 10.48
CA LEU A 62 -21.08 28.94 9.08
C LEU A 62 -19.96 28.36 8.19
N GLU A 63 -18.71 28.80 8.36
CA GLU A 63 -17.57 28.30 7.57
C GLU A 63 -17.32 26.80 7.83
N ARG A 64 -17.41 26.36 9.09
CA ARG A 64 -17.30 24.93 9.43
C ARG A 64 -18.40 24.10 8.78
N TYR A 65 -19.64 24.59 8.79
CA TYR A 65 -20.77 23.90 8.17
C TYR A 65 -20.69 23.93 6.65
N LYS A 66 -20.10 24.97 6.05
CA LYS A 66 -19.83 25.06 4.61
C LYS A 66 -18.81 24.02 4.18
N ASP A 67 -17.74 23.83 4.94
CA ASP A 67 -16.77 22.75 4.71
C ASP A 67 -17.40 21.36 4.85
N LEU A 68 -18.24 21.16 5.86
CA LEU A 68 -18.97 19.90 6.05
C LEU A 68 -19.98 19.64 4.92
N TYR A 69 -20.68 20.67 4.47
CA TYR A 69 -21.58 20.61 3.32
C TYR A 69 -20.81 20.29 2.05
N HIS A 70 -19.71 20.99 1.74
CA HIS A 70 -18.84 20.68 0.59
C HIS A 70 -18.27 19.27 0.65
N ARG A 71 -17.83 18.79 1.82
CA ARG A 71 -17.41 17.39 1.96
C ARG A 71 -18.55 16.42 1.72
N GLN A 72 -19.77 16.72 2.16
CA GLN A 72 -20.94 15.87 1.92
C GLN A 72 -21.34 15.88 0.44
N VAL A 73 -21.32 17.04 -0.23
CA VAL A 73 -21.49 17.20 -1.69
C VAL A 73 -20.45 16.35 -2.41
N ILE A 74 -19.16 16.53 -2.09
CA ILE A 74 -18.06 15.76 -2.65
C ILE A 74 -18.21 14.26 -2.37
N ILE A 75 -18.74 13.86 -1.22
CA ILE A 75 -18.97 12.43 -0.91
C ILE A 75 -20.12 11.88 -1.76
N THR A 76 -21.24 12.59 -1.87
CA THR A 76 -22.40 12.18 -2.70
C THR A 76 -22.02 12.18 -4.19
N GLU A 77 -21.41 13.26 -4.68
CA GLU A 77 -20.89 13.38 -6.04
C GLU A 77 -19.78 12.37 -6.32
N ASN A 78 -18.89 12.02 -5.39
CA ASN A 78 -17.90 10.95 -5.61
C ASN A 78 -18.47 9.53 -5.44
N PHE A 79 -19.62 9.38 -4.78
CA PHE A 79 -20.33 8.10 -4.72
C PHE A 79 -21.00 7.82 -6.07
N ASP A 80 -21.64 8.84 -6.65
CA ASP A 80 -22.27 8.75 -7.96
C ASP A 80 -21.24 8.81 -9.09
N ALA A 81 -20.21 9.65 -9.03
CA ALA A 81 -19.16 9.77 -10.04
C ALA A 81 -18.19 8.56 -10.07
N LYS A 82 -17.99 7.80 -9.00
CA LYS A 82 -17.19 6.55 -9.10
C LYS A 82 -17.95 5.38 -9.70
N ALA A 83 -19.28 5.43 -9.68
CA ALA A 83 -20.12 4.50 -10.43
C ALA A 83 -20.28 4.98 -11.88
N MET A 84 -20.58 6.27 -12.08
CA MET A 84 -20.74 6.90 -13.39
C MET A 84 -19.45 7.03 -14.18
N ASP A 85 -18.30 7.49 -13.65
CA ASP A 85 -17.06 7.59 -14.45
C ASP A 85 -16.60 6.22 -14.96
N SER A 86 -16.81 5.14 -14.20
CA SER A 86 -16.48 3.79 -14.67
C SER A 86 -17.49 3.23 -15.68
N VAL A 87 -18.71 3.77 -15.70
CA VAL A 87 -19.79 3.39 -16.61
C VAL A 87 -19.76 4.27 -17.87
N PHE A 88 -19.49 5.58 -17.75
CA PHE A 88 -19.26 6.53 -18.83
C PHE A 88 -17.95 6.23 -19.57
N ASP A 89 -16.84 5.91 -18.88
CA ASP A 89 -15.62 5.44 -19.57
C ASP A 89 -15.87 4.10 -20.29
N GLN A 90 -16.74 3.23 -19.78
CA GLN A 90 -17.10 1.97 -20.44
C GLN A 90 -18.11 2.15 -21.58
N GLU A 91 -19.07 3.07 -21.44
CA GLU A 91 -20.07 3.41 -22.44
C GLU A 91 -19.44 4.21 -23.58
N ASP A 92 -18.59 5.20 -23.30
CA ASP A 92 -17.83 5.93 -24.33
C ASP A 92 -16.85 5.00 -25.05
N MET A 93 -16.12 4.13 -24.33
CA MET A 93 -15.27 3.12 -24.99
C MET A 93 -16.07 2.06 -25.77
N ALA A 94 -17.27 1.67 -25.31
CA ALA A 94 -18.14 0.74 -26.03
C ALA A 94 -18.77 1.40 -27.27
N LYS A 95 -19.12 2.67 -27.18
CA LYS A 95 -19.65 3.49 -28.27
C LYS A 95 -18.58 3.76 -29.31
N GLU A 96 -17.35 4.09 -28.90
CA GLU A 96 -16.19 4.12 -29.80
C GLU A 96 -15.97 2.76 -30.47
N LEU A 97 -16.03 1.65 -29.71
CA LEU A 97 -15.86 0.30 -30.26
C LEU A 97 -16.94 -0.05 -31.30
N ASP A 98 -18.20 0.31 -31.06
CA ASP A 98 -19.30 0.08 -31.99
C ASP A 98 -19.22 1.03 -33.21
N GLU A 99 -18.84 2.30 -33.04
CA GLU A 99 -18.53 3.21 -34.15
C GLU A 99 -17.38 2.68 -35.02
N TYR A 100 -16.35 2.09 -34.41
CA TYR A 100 -15.25 1.45 -35.15
C TYR A 100 -15.71 0.17 -35.86
N LYS A 101 -16.62 -0.63 -35.28
CA LYS A 101 -17.20 -1.80 -35.96
C LYS A 101 -18.08 -1.39 -37.14
N GLU A 102 -18.90 -0.36 -36.99
CA GLU A 102 -19.75 0.17 -38.05
C GLU A 102 -18.91 0.74 -39.19
N LYS A 103 -17.87 1.52 -38.91
CA LYS A 103 -16.91 1.98 -39.92
C LYS A 103 -16.19 0.82 -40.62
N CYS A 104 -15.80 -0.23 -39.89
CA CYS A 104 -15.20 -1.41 -40.49
C CYS A 104 -16.20 -2.14 -41.41
N ALA A 105 -17.47 -2.27 -41.00
CA ALA A 105 -18.51 -2.90 -41.80
C ALA A 105 -18.86 -2.07 -43.05
N GLU A 106 -18.92 -0.74 -42.93
CA GLU A 106 -19.16 0.16 -44.06
C GLU A 106 -18.02 0.10 -45.08
N LEU A 107 -16.77 0.14 -44.62
CA LEU A 107 -15.60 0.02 -45.51
C LEU A 107 -15.49 -1.37 -46.13
N GLN A 108 -15.82 -2.42 -45.40
CA GLN A 108 -15.88 -3.78 -45.93
C GLN A 108 -16.95 -3.91 -47.01
N SER A 109 -18.15 -3.33 -46.78
CA SER A 109 -19.24 -3.29 -47.77
C SER A 109 -18.88 -2.46 -49.00
N ARG A 110 -18.19 -1.33 -48.84
CA ARG A 110 -17.64 -0.55 -49.96
C ARG A 110 -16.58 -1.33 -50.74
N MET A 111 -15.72 -2.07 -50.05
CA MET A 111 -14.72 -2.94 -50.68
C MET A 111 -15.38 -4.08 -51.45
N ASP A 112 -16.41 -4.72 -50.89
CA ASP A 112 -17.18 -5.78 -51.55
C ASP A 112 -17.97 -5.25 -52.75
N ALA A 113 -18.48 -4.01 -52.69
CA ALA A 113 -19.14 -3.34 -53.80
C ALA A 113 -18.16 -2.99 -54.94
N ILE A 114 -16.96 -2.49 -54.62
CA ILE A 114 -15.90 -2.21 -55.60
C ILE A 114 -15.36 -3.50 -56.23
N LEU A 115 -15.25 -4.59 -55.46
CA LEU A 115 -14.88 -5.91 -55.97
C LEU A 115 -16.00 -6.56 -56.80
N GLY A 116 -17.26 -6.15 -56.60
CA GLY A 116 -18.44 -6.61 -57.34
C GLY A 116 -18.75 -5.81 -58.61
N THR A 117 -18.32 -4.54 -58.69
CA THR A 117 -18.46 -3.70 -59.90
C THR A 117 -17.11 -3.12 -60.33
N ASN A 118 -16.55 -3.73 -61.39
CA ASN A 118 -15.40 -3.34 -62.21
C ASN A 118 -14.07 -4.05 -61.93
N SER A 119 -13.66 -4.84 -62.92
CA SER A 119 -12.34 -5.44 -63.12
C SER A 119 -11.21 -4.44 -63.39
N ASP A 120 -11.47 -3.12 -63.37
CA ASP A 120 -10.52 -2.12 -63.92
C ASP A 120 -10.45 -0.80 -63.09
N ALA A 121 -10.69 -0.86 -61.77
CA ALA A 121 -10.43 0.28 -60.88
C ALA A 121 -9.00 0.22 -60.29
N SER A 122 -8.20 1.24 -60.64
CA SER A 122 -6.79 1.50 -60.31
C SER A 122 -6.25 0.84 -59.02
N ASP A 123 -5.19 0.03 -59.16
CA ASP A 123 -4.46 -0.68 -58.09
C ASP A 123 -4.09 0.19 -56.87
N SER A 124 -3.98 1.51 -57.04
CA SER A 124 -3.64 2.47 -55.98
C SER A 124 -4.76 2.63 -54.93
N GLU A 125 -6.02 2.75 -55.36
CA GLU A 125 -7.14 3.03 -54.45
C GLU A 125 -7.52 1.75 -53.67
N ASN A 126 -7.44 0.60 -54.32
CA ASN A 126 -7.55 -0.71 -53.69
C ASN A 126 -6.42 -0.97 -52.67
N SER A 127 -5.21 -0.49 -52.92
CA SER A 127 -4.09 -0.60 -51.97
C SER A 127 -4.28 0.30 -50.74
N GLU A 128 -4.75 1.54 -50.92
CA GLU A 128 -4.99 2.47 -49.81
C GLU A 128 -6.15 2.02 -48.91
N LEU A 129 -7.25 1.54 -49.49
CA LEU A 129 -8.37 0.98 -48.73
C LEU A 129 -7.97 -0.27 -47.94
N ARG A 130 -7.18 -1.18 -48.53
CA ARG A 130 -6.62 -2.34 -47.81
C ARG A 130 -5.73 -1.93 -46.66
N ALA A 131 -4.89 -0.91 -46.83
CA ALA A 131 -4.04 -0.38 -45.76
C ALA A 131 -4.86 0.25 -44.62
N GLN A 132 -5.96 0.94 -44.93
CA GLN A 132 -6.87 1.51 -43.94
C GLN A 132 -7.64 0.43 -43.16
N VAL A 133 -8.11 -0.61 -43.84
CA VAL A 133 -8.80 -1.75 -43.19
C VAL A 133 -7.87 -2.49 -42.23
N GLU A 134 -6.61 -2.74 -42.62
CA GLU A 134 -5.64 -3.36 -41.70
C GLU A 134 -5.28 -2.46 -40.53
N ALA A 135 -5.10 -1.14 -40.75
CA ALA A 135 -4.88 -0.20 -39.66
C ALA A 135 -6.05 -0.14 -38.65
N LEU A 136 -7.29 -0.29 -39.12
CA LEU A 136 -8.49 -0.32 -38.26
C LEU A 136 -8.66 -1.65 -37.53
N LYS A 137 -8.36 -2.79 -38.17
CA LYS A 137 -8.30 -4.10 -37.48
C LYS A 137 -7.27 -4.10 -36.36
N ASP A 138 -6.12 -3.46 -36.59
CA ASP A 138 -5.06 -3.28 -35.60
C ASP A 138 -5.50 -2.40 -34.43
N ALA A 139 -6.19 -1.28 -34.71
CA ALA A 139 -6.77 -0.42 -33.67
C ALA A 139 -7.81 -1.18 -32.84
N LEU A 140 -8.67 -1.98 -33.47
CA LEU A 140 -9.68 -2.80 -32.80
C LEU A 140 -9.04 -3.88 -31.90
N ALA A 141 -7.98 -4.54 -32.35
CA ALA A 141 -7.24 -5.51 -31.56
C ALA A 141 -6.54 -4.86 -30.36
N LYS A 142 -5.99 -3.65 -30.52
CA LYS A 142 -5.40 -2.86 -29.44
C LYS A 142 -6.44 -2.44 -28.38
N GLU A 143 -7.59 -1.93 -28.80
CA GLU A 143 -8.66 -1.58 -27.87
C GLU A 143 -9.24 -2.82 -27.17
N LYS A 144 -9.35 -3.96 -27.89
CA LYS A 144 -9.63 -5.26 -27.26
C LYS A 144 -8.56 -5.67 -26.25
N ALA A 145 -7.28 -5.49 -26.54
CA ALA A 145 -6.17 -5.81 -25.64
C ALA A 145 -6.16 -4.90 -24.39
N LYS A 146 -6.42 -3.59 -24.55
CA LYS A 146 -6.64 -2.66 -23.44
C LYS A 146 -7.84 -3.06 -22.57
N ASN A 147 -8.95 -3.47 -23.20
CA ASN A 147 -10.15 -3.94 -22.49
C ASN A 147 -9.96 -5.31 -21.80
N ASN A 148 -9.08 -6.15 -22.34
CA ASN A 148 -8.66 -7.45 -21.80
C ASN A 148 -7.43 -7.36 -20.88
N THR A 149 -6.98 -6.15 -20.55
CA THR A 149 -5.87 -5.94 -19.63
C THR A 149 -6.31 -6.30 -18.21
N ASP A 150 -5.73 -7.36 -17.64
CA ASP A 150 -6.02 -7.87 -16.31
C ASP A 150 -4.72 -8.15 -15.52
N GLY A 151 -4.81 -8.70 -14.31
CA GLY A 151 -3.64 -8.94 -13.48
C GLY A 151 -2.59 -9.87 -14.11
N THR A 152 -2.93 -10.68 -15.13
CA THR A 152 -2.03 -11.65 -15.77
C THR A 152 -1.11 -11.06 -16.84
N ASN A 153 -1.56 -9.99 -17.48
CA ASN A 153 -0.83 -9.31 -18.53
C ASN A 153 -0.56 -7.84 -18.20
N SER A 154 -1.01 -7.34 -17.06
CA SER A 154 -0.64 -6.01 -16.58
C SER A 154 -0.21 -6.03 -15.13
N SER A 155 0.68 -5.11 -14.76
CA SER A 155 1.02 -4.83 -13.37
C SER A 155 -0.13 -4.13 -12.62
N LEU A 156 -1.39 -4.27 -13.07
CA LEU A 156 -2.56 -3.77 -12.37
C LEU A 156 -2.71 -4.52 -11.04
N PRO A 157 -2.65 -3.83 -9.90
CA PRO A 157 -2.94 -4.44 -8.61
C PRO A 157 -4.37 -4.99 -8.61
N THR A 158 -4.60 -6.14 -7.99
CA THR A 158 -5.94 -6.77 -7.86
C THR A 158 -6.99 -5.86 -7.21
N SER A 159 -6.55 -4.80 -6.53
CA SER A 159 -7.40 -3.77 -5.94
C SER A 159 -7.89 -2.71 -6.93
N GLN A 160 -7.31 -2.63 -8.13
CA GLN A 160 -7.75 -1.76 -9.23
C GLN A 160 -8.58 -2.52 -10.27
N THR A 161 -8.86 -3.81 -10.06
CA THR A 161 -9.85 -4.53 -10.86
C THR A 161 -11.24 -3.91 -10.64
N PRO A 162 -11.94 -3.46 -11.70
CA PRO A 162 -13.27 -2.88 -11.59
C PRO A 162 -14.27 -3.80 -10.88
N ILE A 163 -15.25 -3.20 -10.21
CA ILE A 163 -16.37 -3.92 -9.59
C ILE A 163 -17.15 -4.61 -10.72
N GLY A 164 -17.40 -5.91 -10.62
CA GLY A 164 -18.07 -6.71 -11.66
C GLY A 164 -17.14 -7.54 -12.56
N LYS A 165 -15.84 -7.20 -12.66
CA LYS A 165 -14.85 -8.06 -13.33
C LYS A 165 -14.25 -9.08 -12.35
N LYS A 166 -14.04 -10.32 -12.82
CA LYS A 166 -13.42 -11.38 -12.02
C LYS A 166 -12.00 -10.94 -11.65
N LYS A 167 -11.71 -10.86 -10.35
CA LYS A 167 -10.35 -10.61 -9.86
C LYS A 167 -9.44 -11.74 -10.31
N VAL A 168 -8.67 -11.49 -11.35
CA VAL A 168 -7.61 -12.40 -11.78
C VAL A 168 -6.41 -12.12 -10.91
N ILE A 169 -6.13 -13.03 -9.98
CA ILE A 169 -4.88 -13.04 -9.22
C ILE A 169 -3.89 -13.73 -10.16
N PRO A 170 -2.91 -13.03 -10.75
CA PRO A 170 -1.87 -13.66 -11.54
C PRO A 170 -1.08 -14.60 -10.65
N ASN A 171 -1.44 -15.87 -10.71
CA ASN A 171 -0.70 -16.92 -10.05
C ASN A 171 0.01 -17.67 -11.17
N SER A 172 1.32 -17.46 -11.29
CA SER A 172 2.18 -18.27 -12.16
C SER A 172 2.18 -19.75 -11.73
N ARG A 173 1.63 -20.07 -10.55
CA ARG A 173 1.36 -21.44 -10.12
C ARG A 173 0.29 -22.06 -11.01
N VAL A 174 0.68 -23.14 -11.70
CA VAL A 174 -0.24 -24.03 -12.41
C VAL A 174 -1.36 -24.44 -11.46
N LYS A 175 -2.63 -24.30 -11.89
CA LYS A 175 -3.77 -24.72 -11.09
C LYS A 175 -3.61 -26.22 -10.79
N SER A 176 -3.37 -26.55 -9.53
CA SER A 176 -3.17 -27.93 -9.09
C SER A 176 -4.39 -28.87 -9.26
N GLY A 177 -5.49 -28.40 -9.84
CA GLY A 177 -6.78 -29.12 -9.93
C GLY A 177 -7.49 -29.34 -8.59
N LYS A 178 -6.79 -29.15 -7.47
CA LYS A 178 -7.28 -29.37 -6.10
C LYS A 178 -8.33 -28.34 -5.69
N LYS A 179 -9.40 -28.81 -5.04
CA LYS A 179 -10.43 -27.94 -4.44
C LYS A 179 -9.80 -27.05 -3.36
N ARG A 180 -10.30 -25.83 -3.20
CA ARG A 180 -9.89 -24.94 -2.08
C ARG A 180 -10.29 -25.60 -0.76
N GLY A 181 -9.32 -25.80 0.14
CA GLY A 181 -9.50 -26.46 1.43
C GLY A 181 -8.56 -27.65 1.63
N GLY A 182 -8.65 -28.29 2.80
CA GLY A 182 -7.95 -29.57 3.06
C GLY A 182 -8.40 -30.63 2.06
N GLN A 183 -7.45 -31.35 1.48
CA GLN A 183 -7.77 -32.38 0.49
C GLN A 183 -8.37 -33.62 1.19
N PRO A 184 -9.15 -34.46 0.50
CA PRO A 184 -9.55 -35.75 1.04
C PRO A 184 -8.32 -36.53 1.54
N GLY A 185 -8.33 -36.95 2.81
CA GLY A 185 -7.19 -37.58 3.49
C GLY A 185 -6.25 -36.64 4.25
N HIS A 186 -6.40 -35.31 4.16
CA HIS A 186 -5.69 -34.41 5.06
C HIS A 186 -6.21 -34.59 6.49
N LYS A 187 -5.30 -34.84 7.44
CA LYS A 187 -5.63 -34.86 8.86
C LYS A 187 -6.26 -33.52 9.25
N LYS A 188 -7.44 -33.58 9.88
CA LYS A 188 -8.08 -32.42 10.49
C LYS A 188 -7.16 -31.94 11.61
N HIS A 189 -6.62 -30.74 11.48
CA HIS A 189 -5.95 -30.06 12.59
C HIS A 189 -7.03 -29.38 13.44
N THR A 190 -7.30 -29.94 14.61
CA THR A 190 -8.03 -29.26 15.69
C THR A 190 -7.03 -28.66 16.67
N LEU A 191 -7.44 -27.64 17.42
CA LEU A 191 -6.68 -27.20 18.59
C LEU A 191 -6.50 -28.41 19.53
N ALA A 192 -5.28 -28.59 20.02
CA ALA A 192 -5.02 -29.60 21.04
C ALA A 192 -5.65 -29.14 22.36
N PRO A 193 -6.15 -30.08 23.19
CA PRO A 193 -6.50 -29.77 24.57
C PRO A 193 -5.32 -29.14 25.31
N LEU A 194 -5.61 -28.24 26.24
CA LEU A 194 -4.58 -27.63 27.08
C LEU A 194 -3.96 -28.67 28.00
N SER A 195 -2.66 -28.59 28.22
CA SER A 195 -2.02 -29.37 29.27
C SER A 195 -2.43 -28.86 30.64
N GLU A 196 -2.41 -29.73 31.65
CA GLU A 196 -2.78 -29.35 33.03
C GLU A 196 -1.92 -28.20 33.60
N SER A 197 -0.68 -28.03 33.12
CA SER A 197 0.19 -26.90 33.47
C SER A 197 -0.18 -25.57 32.82
N GLU A 198 -0.94 -25.59 31.72
CA GLU A 198 -1.40 -24.38 31.01
C GLU A 198 -2.73 -23.85 31.56
N ILE A 199 -3.48 -24.66 32.31
CA ILE A 199 -4.78 -24.28 32.86
C ILE A 199 -4.60 -23.29 34.00
N THR A 200 -5.01 -22.04 33.79
CA THR A 200 -4.91 -20.96 34.79
C THR A 200 -6.17 -20.78 35.63
N ASP A 201 -7.33 -21.23 35.15
CA ASP A 201 -8.62 -21.10 35.84
C ASP A 201 -9.53 -22.30 35.55
N ARG A 202 -10.48 -22.60 36.46
CA ARG A 202 -11.41 -23.73 36.33
C ARG A 202 -12.83 -23.38 36.73
N GLU A 203 -13.75 -23.49 35.79
CA GLU A 203 -15.18 -23.38 36.03
C GLU A 203 -15.84 -24.76 36.08
N LYS A 204 -16.72 -24.98 37.05
CA LYS A 204 -17.53 -26.20 37.17
C LYS A 204 -18.98 -25.89 36.84
N HIS A 205 -19.52 -26.58 35.83
CA HIS A 205 -20.94 -26.53 35.50
C HIS A 205 -21.63 -27.80 36.01
N THR A 206 -22.46 -27.66 37.05
CA THR A 206 -23.18 -28.77 37.69
C THR A 206 -24.67 -28.52 37.70
N LEU A 207 -25.47 -29.58 37.54
CA LEU A 207 -26.93 -29.53 37.78
C LEU A 207 -27.19 -29.74 39.28
N LYS A 208 -28.07 -28.91 39.86
CA LYS A 208 -28.51 -29.05 41.26
C LYS A 208 -29.73 -29.95 41.41
N ASN A 209 -30.59 -29.99 40.41
CA ASN A 209 -31.83 -30.75 40.41
C ASN A 209 -32.03 -31.43 39.05
N CYS A 210 -32.66 -32.61 39.07
CA CYS A 210 -33.12 -33.29 37.87
C CYS A 210 -34.16 -32.40 37.16
N PRO A 211 -33.98 -32.05 35.88
CA PRO A 211 -34.94 -31.21 35.16
C PRO A 211 -36.31 -31.89 34.97
N ASP A 212 -36.38 -33.22 35.06
CA ASP A 212 -37.62 -33.97 34.83
C ASP A 212 -38.44 -34.17 36.12
N CYS A 213 -37.80 -34.56 37.23
CA CYS A 213 -38.50 -34.88 38.49
C CYS A 213 -38.20 -33.91 39.65
N GLY A 214 -37.27 -32.97 39.49
CA GLY A 214 -36.90 -32.00 40.52
C GLY A 214 -36.01 -32.54 41.65
N SER A 215 -35.75 -33.85 41.71
CA SER A 215 -34.86 -34.45 42.73
C SER A 215 -33.47 -33.83 42.71
N ASP A 216 -32.89 -33.56 43.89
CA ASP A 216 -31.50 -33.12 44.06
C ASP A 216 -30.52 -34.29 44.24
N ASP A 217 -31.04 -35.53 44.35
CA ASP A 217 -30.23 -36.75 44.43
C ASP A 217 -29.72 -37.15 43.03
N LEU A 218 -28.61 -36.53 42.62
CA LEU A 218 -27.95 -36.75 41.34
C LEU A 218 -26.58 -37.40 41.54
N THR A 219 -26.34 -38.51 40.85
CA THR A 219 -25.03 -39.18 40.81
C THR A 219 -24.23 -38.75 39.58
N LEU A 220 -22.97 -38.36 39.77
CA LEU A 220 -22.05 -38.06 38.67
C LEU A 220 -21.62 -39.33 37.94
N ILE A 221 -21.88 -39.40 36.63
CA ILE A 221 -21.53 -40.57 35.79
C ILE A 221 -20.28 -40.30 34.93
N GLU A 222 -20.20 -39.12 34.31
CA GLU A 222 -19.13 -38.76 33.37
C GLU A 222 -18.79 -37.28 33.54
N LYS A 223 -17.50 -36.95 33.45
CA LYS A 223 -17.04 -35.56 33.28
C LYS A 223 -16.58 -35.37 31.83
N ARG A 224 -17.15 -34.38 31.16
CA ARG A 224 -16.65 -33.89 29.86
C ARG A 224 -15.93 -32.56 30.05
N THR A 225 -14.76 -32.43 29.45
CA THR A 225 -13.95 -31.20 29.51
C THR A 225 -14.09 -30.42 28.21
N LYS A 226 -14.18 -29.09 28.32
CA LYS A 226 -14.09 -28.14 27.21
C LYS A 226 -13.18 -27.00 27.65
N ASP A 227 -12.16 -26.72 26.85
CA ASP A 227 -11.20 -25.65 27.16
C ASP A 227 -11.61 -24.36 26.43
N VAL A 228 -11.50 -23.23 27.12
CA VAL A 228 -11.68 -21.89 26.57
C VAL A 228 -10.37 -21.13 26.74
N ILE A 229 -9.83 -20.60 25.64
CA ILE A 229 -8.65 -19.74 25.65
C ILE A 229 -9.13 -18.32 25.40
N ASP A 230 -8.97 -17.45 26.40
CA ASP A 230 -9.38 -16.04 26.34
C ASP A 230 -8.28 -15.13 26.94
N TYR A 231 -8.47 -13.80 26.87
CA TYR A 231 -7.51 -12.81 27.40
C TYR A 231 -8.19 -11.74 28.26
N GLU A 232 -7.51 -11.28 29.30
CA GLU A 232 -7.98 -10.20 30.18
C GLU A 232 -7.17 -8.90 29.94
N VAL A 233 -7.87 -7.76 29.83
CA VAL A 233 -7.24 -6.44 29.69
C VAL A 233 -7.24 -5.69 31.02
N LYS A 234 -6.09 -5.65 31.70
CA LYS A 234 -5.93 -4.93 32.97
C LYS A 234 -5.44 -3.50 32.79
N LEU A 235 -6.27 -2.52 33.14
CA LEU A 235 -5.88 -1.11 33.13
C LEU A 235 -5.10 -0.72 34.40
N VAL A 236 -3.86 -0.27 34.25
CA VAL A 236 -2.99 0.16 35.36
C VAL A 236 -2.85 1.68 35.40
N LYS A 237 -3.31 2.31 36.49
CA LYS A 237 -3.10 3.74 36.79
C LYS A 237 -2.12 3.88 37.95
N LYS A 238 -0.86 4.22 37.66
CA LYS A 238 0.23 4.30 38.65
C LYS A 238 0.52 5.76 39.00
N ARG A 239 0.55 6.09 40.30
CA ARG A 239 1.04 7.37 40.82
C ARG A 239 2.47 7.22 41.30
N HIS A 240 3.33 8.15 40.93
CA HIS A 240 4.71 8.22 41.40
C HIS A 240 4.83 9.34 42.44
N TYR A 241 5.35 9.01 43.62
CA TYR A 241 5.67 10.00 44.65
C TYR A 241 7.15 10.36 44.54
N ILE A 242 7.44 11.66 44.48
CA ILE A 242 8.78 12.20 44.37
C ILE A 242 9.00 13.06 45.60
N TYR A 243 9.84 12.58 46.51
CA TYR A 243 10.01 13.20 47.81
C TYR A 243 11.10 14.26 47.80
N VAL A 244 10.85 15.32 48.57
CA VAL A 244 11.80 16.40 48.83
C VAL A 244 12.10 16.37 50.31
N TYR A 245 13.38 16.43 50.65
CA TYR A 245 13.88 16.32 52.02
C TYR A 245 14.61 17.60 52.42
N LYS A 246 14.63 17.89 53.71
CA LYS A 246 15.52 18.88 54.29
C LYS A 246 16.59 18.15 55.09
N CYS A 247 17.86 18.40 54.80
CA CYS A 247 18.97 17.87 55.58
C CYS A 247 18.95 18.51 56.97
N ASN A 248 18.84 17.70 58.03
CA ASN A 248 18.78 18.20 59.40
C ASN A 248 20.12 18.79 59.88
N SER A 249 21.24 18.40 59.28
CA SER A 249 22.57 18.87 59.69
C SER A 249 22.95 20.24 59.10
N CYS A 250 22.62 20.49 57.84
CA CYS A 250 23.00 21.74 57.14
C CYS A 250 21.81 22.58 56.65
N GLY A 251 20.58 22.11 56.84
CA GLY A 251 19.36 22.78 56.39
C GLY A 251 19.09 22.74 54.89
N HIS A 252 20.00 22.16 54.09
CA HIS A 252 19.88 22.10 52.64
C HIS A 252 18.68 21.26 52.19
N VAL A 253 17.95 21.73 51.18
CA VAL A 253 16.80 21.01 50.60
C VAL A 253 17.28 20.12 49.45
N VAL A 254 17.04 18.83 49.57
CA VAL A 254 17.48 17.80 48.61
C VAL A 254 16.26 17.18 47.94
N HIS A 255 16.30 17.05 46.62
CA HIS A 255 15.21 16.48 45.83
C HIS A 255 15.55 15.04 45.41
N SER A 256 14.59 14.12 45.53
CA SER A 256 14.73 12.80 44.92
C SER A 256 14.83 12.94 43.39
N PRO A 257 15.67 12.14 42.71
CA PRO A 257 15.78 12.19 41.26
C PRO A 257 14.48 11.72 40.60
N ILE A 258 14.03 12.44 39.58
CA ILE A 258 12.89 12.06 38.76
C ILE A 258 13.38 11.16 37.61
N PRO A 259 12.87 9.93 37.47
CA PRO A 259 13.22 9.08 36.33
C PRO A 259 12.93 9.77 35.00
N LEU A 260 13.85 9.71 34.04
CA LEU A 260 13.69 10.34 32.71
C LEU A 260 12.48 9.81 31.91
N SER A 261 11.95 8.66 32.30
CA SER A 261 10.73 8.08 31.73
C SER A 261 9.46 8.79 32.19
N ILE A 262 9.50 9.58 33.27
CA ILE A 262 8.37 10.33 33.84
C ILE A 262 8.60 11.81 33.57
N LYS A 263 8.05 12.30 32.45
CA LYS A 263 8.28 13.66 31.95
C LYS A 263 7.15 14.61 32.29
N GLU A 264 5.92 14.11 32.31
CA GLU A 264 4.72 14.91 32.48
C GLU A 264 3.99 14.52 33.77
N PRO A 265 3.22 15.43 34.40
CA PRO A 265 2.39 15.09 35.57
C PRO A 265 1.41 13.92 35.32
N ILE A 266 0.91 13.80 34.10
CA ILE A 266 0.11 12.66 33.61
C ILE A 266 0.60 12.30 32.21
N GLN A 267 0.90 11.02 31.98
CA GLN A 267 1.31 10.51 30.67
C GLN A 267 0.80 9.08 30.45
N TYR A 268 0.66 8.70 29.18
CA TYR A 268 0.32 7.32 28.81
C TYR A 268 1.55 6.41 28.92
N GLY A 269 1.36 5.19 29.43
CA GLY A 269 2.44 4.20 29.56
C GLY A 269 2.92 3.61 28.23
N ASN A 270 4.09 2.98 28.24
CA ASN A 270 4.79 2.51 27.03
C ASN A 270 4.02 1.42 26.28
N ALA A 271 3.41 0.46 26.98
CA ALA A 271 2.59 -0.59 26.35
C ALA A 271 1.38 -0.01 25.59
N LEU A 272 0.72 1.01 26.14
CA LEU A 272 -0.40 1.68 25.48
C LEU A 272 0.05 2.44 24.24
N GLN A 273 1.20 3.12 24.32
CA GLN A 273 1.82 3.77 23.17
C GLN A 273 2.21 2.75 22.08
N ALA A 274 2.83 1.63 22.46
CA ALA A 274 3.20 0.55 21.55
C ALA A 274 1.97 -0.06 20.86
N MET A 275 0.85 -0.24 21.57
CA MET A 275 -0.42 -0.69 20.97
C MET A 275 -0.92 0.28 19.91
N CYS A 276 -0.90 1.59 20.18
CA CYS A 276 -1.29 2.58 19.17
C CYS A 276 -0.39 2.51 17.92
N LEU A 277 0.93 2.41 18.08
CA LEU A 277 1.87 2.27 16.96
C LEU A 277 1.66 0.96 16.20
N ALA A 278 1.43 -0.15 16.90
CA ALA A 278 1.17 -1.44 16.26
C ALA A 278 -0.09 -1.35 15.37
N LEU A 279 -1.16 -0.74 15.85
CA LEU A 279 -2.37 -0.57 15.03
C LEU A 279 -2.13 0.36 13.82
N LEU A 280 -1.35 1.44 13.98
CA LEU A 280 -1.05 2.39 12.90
C LEU A 280 -0.11 1.86 11.81
N ASP A 281 0.95 1.17 12.23
CA ASP A 281 2.13 0.86 11.41
C ASP A 281 2.19 -0.61 10.98
N LEU A 282 1.66 -1.53 11.81
CA LEU A 282 1.53 -2.95 11.48
C LEU A 282 0.12 -3.29 10.98
N GLY A 283 -0.92 -2.80 11.68
CA GLY A 283 -2.32 -3.03 11.32
C GLY A 283 -2.85 -2.11 10.23
N TYR A 284 -2.10 -1.07 9.86
CA TYR A 284 -2.49 -0.03 8.89
C TYR A 284 -3.87 0.61 9.18
N VAL A 285 -4.25 0.68 10.45
CA VAL A 285 -5.52 1.21 10.91
C VAL A 285 -5.49 2.74 10.88
N SER A 286 -6.58 3.37 10.42
CA SER A 286 -6.69 4.83 10.41
C SER A 286 -6.75 5.39 11.85
N ILE A 287 -6.24 6.61 12.06
CA ILE A 287 -6.09 7.21 13.40
C ILE A 287 -7.41 7.18 14.21
N ASN A 288 -8.53 7.54 13.59
CA ASN A 288 -9.84 7.51 14.24
C ASN A 288 -10.29 6.09 14.63
N ARG A 289 -9.90 5.07 13.85
CA ARG A 289 -10.20 3.67 14.15
C ARG A 289 -9.27 3.12 15.23
N VAL A 290 -8.01 3.55 15.27
CA VAL A 290 -7.10 3.23 16.38
C VAL A 290 -7.71 3.72 17.69
N LYS A 291 -8.18 4.97 17.73
CA LYS A 291 -8.89 5.50 18.88
C LYS A 291 -10.06 4.61 19.30
N LYS A 292 -10.98 4.30 18.38
CA LYS A 292 -12.16 3.46 18.67
C LYS A 292 -11.80 2.07 19.19
N ILE A 293 -10.79 1.42 18.61
CA ILE A 293 -10.35 0.09 19.01
C ILE A 293 -9.73 0.14 20.41
N VAL A 294 -8.84 1.09 20.65
CA VAL A 294 -8.17 1.24 21.95
C VAL A 294 -9.15 1.62 23.06
N ASP A 295 -10.05 2.57 22.81
CA ASP A 295 -11.08 2.95 23.77
C ASP A 295 -11.99 1.73 24.09
N GLY A 296 -12.32 0.91 23.09
CA GLY A 296 -13.09 -0.32 23.26
C GLY A 296 -12.39 -1.37 24.12
N PHE A 297 -11.11 -1.68 23.85
CA PHE A 297 -10.32 -2.60 24.67
C PHE A 297 -10.14 -2.13 26.11
N LEU A 298 -10.17 -0.82 26.34
CA LEU A 298 -10.04 -0.22 27.67
C LEU A 298 -11.39 0.05 28.34
N GLU A 299 -12.49 -0.49 27.80
CA GLU A 299 -13.87 -0.32 28.30
C GLU A 299 -14.26 1.17 28.45
N ASN A 300 -13.78 2.02 27.54
CA ASN A 300 -13.95 3.48 27.56
C ASN A 300 -13.45 4.19 28.85
N ARG A 301 -12.64 3.52 29.68
CA ARG A 301 -12.09 4.10 30.93
C ARG A 301 -10.96 5.09 30.69
N ILE A 302 -10.40 5.11 29.48
CA ILE A 302 -9.41 6.07 28.98
C ILE A 302 -9.78 6.40 27.54
N SER A 303 -9.64 7.67 27.16
CA SER A 303 -9.90 8.16 25.81
C SER A 303 -8.66 8.86 25.28
N ILE A 304 -7.94 8.23 24.35
CA ILE A 304 -6.76 8.83 23.72
C ILE A 304 -7.21 9.76 22.60
N SER A 305 -6.66 10.97 22.53
CA SER A 305 -6.99 11.90 21.45
C SER A 305 -6.32 11.51 20.13
N GLU A 306 -7.01 11.74 19.01
CA GLU A 306 -6.46 11.51 17.66
C GLU A 306 -5.18 12.33 17.43
N GLY A 307 -5.11 13.54 17.98
CA GLY A 307 -3.91 14.38 17.96
C GLY A 307 -2.72 13.76 18.68
N TYR A 308 -2.95 13.06 19.81
CA TYR A 308 -1.89 12.34 20.51
C TYR A 308 -1.38 11.15 19.69
N ILE A 309 -2.30 10.36 19.12
CA ILE A 309 -2.00 9.20 18.27
C ILE A 309 -1.17 9.65 17.04
N SER A 310 -1.58 10.74 16.39
CA SER A 310 -0.83 11.34 15.27
C SER A 310 0.60 11.74 15.66
N LYS A 311 0.77 12.40 16.81
CA LYS A 311 2.10 12.79 17.33
C LYS A 311 2.96 11.61 17.76
N LEU A 312 2.39 10.42 17.94
CA LEU A 312 3.13 9.26 18.44
C LEU A 312 4.11 8.70 17.39
N GLN A 313 3.70 8.60 16.13
CA GLN A 313 4.61 8.17 15.04
C GLN A 313 5.81 9.10 14.91
N LYS A 314 5.61 10.42 15.02
CA LYS A 314 6.69 11.40 15.01
C LYS A 314 7.69 11.19 16.16
N ARG A 315 7.21 10.87 17.35
CA ARG A 315 8.07 10.58 18.51
C ARG A 315 8.85 9.28 18.32
N ALA A 316 8.19 8.24 17.81
CA ALA A 316 8.81 6.96 17.50
C ALA A 316 9.91 7.09 16.44
N SER A 317 9.62 7.76 15.31
CA SER A 317 10.60 8.04 14.26
C SER A 317 11.82 8.80 14.79
N ARG A 318 11.63 9.82 15.64
CA ARG A 318 12.76 10.55 16.26
C ARG A 318 13.65 9.65 17.12
N ALA A 319 13.06 8.73 17.86
CA ALA A 319 13.80 7.77 18.67
C ALA A 319 14.53 6.72 17.80
N LEU A 320 14.11 6.52 16.56
CA LEU A 320 14.73 5.62 15.58
C LEU A 320 15.80 6.29 14.70
N LYS A 321 16.14 7.56 14.93
CA LYS A 321 17.08 8.30 14.07
C LYS A 321 18.42 7.58 13.91
N GLN A 322 19.01 7.10 15.00
CA GLN A 322 20.29 6.37 14.94
C GLN A 322 20.12 5.00 14.26
N PHE A 323 19.05 4.27 14.59
CA PHE A 323 18.72 3.00 13.94
C PHE A 323 18.64 3.14 12.41
N MET A 324 18.01 4.20 11.91
CA MET A 324 17.89 4.45 10.46
C MET A 324 19.25 4.78 9.81
N VAL A 325 20.14 5.47 10.51
CA VAL A 325 21.52 5.71 10.04
C VAL A 325 22.28 4.39 9.93
N ASP A 326 22.22 3.56 10.97
CA ASP A 326 22.89 2.25 11.00
C ASP A 326 22.32 1.33 9.91
N LEU A 327 21.00 1.33 9.73
CA LEU A 327 20.31 0.53 8.71
C LEU A 327 20.70 0.95 7.30
N LYS A 328 20.86 2.24 7.04
CA LYS A 328 21.36 2.75 5.76
C LYS A 328 22.78 2.25 5.49
N LEU A 329 23.67 2.36 6.48
CA LEU A 329 25.04 1.87 6.36
C LEU A 329 25.08 0.36 6.12
N GLU A 330 24.18 -0.39 6.75
CA GLU A 330 24.06 -1.82 6.55
C GLU A 330 23.55 -2.17 5.16
N CYS A 331 22.59 -1.42 4.59
CA CYS A 331 22.18 -1.58 3.18
C CYS A 331 23.37 -1.42 2.22
N ILE A 332 24.28 -0.49 2.49
CA ILE A 332 25.45 -0.22 1.63
C ILE A 332 26.47 -1.38 1.67
N LYS A 333 26.52 -2.15 2.76
CA LYS A 333 27.43 -3.29 2.91
C LYS A 333 26.93 -4.58 2.26
N GLN A 334 25.68 -4.61 1.78
CA GLN A 334 25.10 -5.84 1.24
C GLN A 334 25.72 -6.21 -0.11
N LYS A 335 26.02 -7.49 -0.29
CA LYS A 335 26.41 -8.05 -1.60
C LYS A 335 25.23 -8.11 -2.57
N ILE A 336 24.02 -8.33 -2.06
CA ILE A 336 22.78 -8.35 -2.83
C ILE A 336 21.78 -7.43 -2.14
N LEU A 337 21.33 -6.41 -2.87
CA LEU A 337 20.37 -5.43 -2.37
C LEU A 337 19.16 -5.37 -3.29
N HIS A 338 17.97 -5.58 -2.74
CA HIS A 338 16.73 -5.34 -3.45
C HIS A 338 16.31 -3.89 -3.27
N TRP A 339 15.82 -3.28 -4.34
CA TRP A 339 15.10 -2.02 -4.23
C TRP A 339 13.93 -1.94 -5.21
N ASP A 340 12.93 -1.18 -4.80
CA ASP A 340 11.77 -0.83 -5.62
C ASP A 340 11.12 0.42 -5.00
N ASP A 341 10.23 1.08 -5.73
CA ASP A 341 9.40 2.14 -5.17
C ASP A 341 7.93 2.02 -5.55
N THR A 342 7.10 2.61 -4.71
CA THR A 342 5.67 2.70 -4.95
C THR A 342 5.21 4.14 -4.83
N VAL A 343 4.29 4.52 -5.71
CA VAL A 343 3.61 5.82 -5.63
C VAL A 343 2.73 5.88 -4.37
N ILE A 344 2.79 7.00 -3.66
CA ILE A 344 1.85 7.39 -2.60
C ILE A 344 1.27 8.78 -2.92
N PHE A 345 0.20 9.18 -2.23
CA PHE A 345 -0.38 10.51 -2.33
C PHE A 345 -0.13 11.29 -1.05
N VAL A 346 0.37 12.51 -1.20
CA VAL A 346 0.57 13.49 -0.13
C VAL A 346 -0.11 14.78 -0.58
N ASP A 347 -1.12 15.25 0.14
CA ASP A 347 -1.85 16.48 -0.21
C ASP A 347 -2.25 16.49 -1.70
N THR A 348 -2.90 15.40 -2.15
CA THR A 348 -3.33 15.10 -3.52
C THR A 348 -2.22 14.98 -4.58
N LYS A 349 -0.95 15.19 -4.20
CA LYS A 349 0.20 15.12 -5.10
C LYS A 349 0.82 13.73 -5.09
N ARG A 350 1.29 13.29 -6.26
CA ARG A 350 2.04 12.04 -6.41
C ARG A 350 3.41 12.18 -5.76
N CYS A 351 3.68 11.32 -4.80
CA CYS A 351 4.95 11.14 -4.11
C CYS A 351 5.35 9.67 -4.19
N CYS A 352 6.48 9.26 -3.60
CA CYS A 352 6.85 7.85 -3.55
C CYS A 352 7.37 7.42 -2.17
N VAL A 353 7.23 6.12 -1.90
CA VAL A 353 7.97 5.43 -0.85
C VAL A 353 8.84 4.39 -1.53
N ARG A 354 10.13 4.44 -1.24
CA ARG A 354 11.13 3.52 -1.76
C ARG A 354 11.49 2.50 -0.70
N PHE A 355 11.80 1.29 -1.13
CA PHE A 355 12.30 0.21 -0.29
C PHE A 355 13.73 -0.13 -0.69
N TYR A 356 14.57 -0.41 0.30
CA TYR A 356 15.89 -1.03 0.18
C TYR A 356 16.01 -2.16 1.19
N GLY A 357 16.53 -3.32 0.79
CA GLY A 357 16.81 -4.38 1.76
C GLY A 357 17.02 -5.77 1.18
N ASN A 358 16.93 -6.76 2.06
CA ASN A 358 17.03 -8.19 1.74
C ASN A 358 16.21 -8.99 2.77
N GLU A 359 16.35 -10.31 2.86
CA GLU A 359 15.51 -11.12 3.77
C GLU A 359 15.73 -10.79 5.26
N ARG A 360 16.79 -10.06 5.63
CA ARG A 360 17.09 -9.67 7.01
C ARG A 360 16.85 -8.20 7.33
N ILE A 361 17.05 -7.29 6.39
CA ILE A 361 16.91 -5.83 6.61
C ILE A 361 15.85 -5.22 5.69
N ALA A 362 15.13 -4.21 6.20
CA ALA A 362 14.10 -3.50 5.46
C ALA A 362 14.11 -2.01 5.78
N MET A 363 14.55 -1.21 4.82
CA MET A 363 14.55 0.26 4.91
C MET A 363 13.53 0.85 3.95
N PHE A 364 12.71 1.76 4.45
CA PHE A 364 11.75 2.53 3.67
C PHE A 364 12.08 4.02 3.74
N VAL A 365 12.01 4.72 2.61
CA VAL A 365 12.23 6.18 2.55
C VAL A 365 11.12 6.85 1.74
N ALA A 366 10.55 7.93 2.28
CA ALA A 366 9.47 8.67 1.63
C ALA A 366 9.98 9.95 0.97
N HIS A 367 9.62 10.17 -0.29
CA HIS A 367 10.07 11.29 -1.10
C HIS A 367 8.94 12.03 -1.79
N LYS A 368 9.09 13.35 -1.97
CA LYS A 368 8.10 14.18 -2.67
C LYS A 368 7.99 13.83 -4.16
N LYS A 369 9.07 13.33 -4.78
CA LYS A 369 9.15 13.02 -6.21
C LYS A 369 9.87 11.69 -6.43
N LYS A 370 9.42 10.97 -7.47
CA LYS A 370 10.08 9.79 -8.02
C LYS A 370 11.04 10.23 -9.13
N ASP A 371 12.22 10.71 -8.76
CA ASP A 371 13.24 11.20 -9.69
C ASP A 371 14.66 10.80 -9.25
N ARG A 372 15.65 11.14 -10.07
CA ARG A 372 17.07 10.85 -9.76
C ARG A 372 17.54 11.60 -8.52
N LYS A 373 17.10 12.85 -8.33
CA LYS A 373 17.47 13.66 -7.17
C LYS A 373 17.08 12.96 -5.87
N SER A 374 15.88 12.39 -5.78
CA SER A 374 15.46 11.66 -4.59
C SER A 374 16.21 10.34 -4.38
N LEU A 375 16.75 9.71 -5.42
CA LEU A 375 17.67 8.57 -5.29
C LEU A 375 19.04 9.00 -4.74
N ASP A 376 19.54 10.14 -5.19
CA ASP A 376 20.81 10.69 -4.70
C ASP A 376 20.69 11.14 -3.23
N GLU A 377 19.56 11.70 -2.83
CA GLU A 377 19.24 12.06 -1.44
C GLU A 377 19.24 10.83 -0.51
N ASP A 378 18.80 9.66 -1.01
CA ASP A 378 18.92 8.41 -0.25
C ASP A 378 20.37 8.04 0.01
N GLY A 379 21.29 8.37 -0.90
CA GLY A 379 22.73 8.13 -0.76
C GLY A 379 23.08 6.64 -0.55
N ILE A 380 22.24 5.73 -1.05
CA ILE A 380 22.46 4.28 -0.98
C ILE A 380 23.06 3.80 -2.31
N LEU A 381 22.33 3.94 -3.41
CA LEU A 381 22.75 3.40 -4.72
C LEU A 381 24.10 3.96 -5.19
N ALA A 382 24.37 5.25 -4.95
CA ALA A 382 25.63 5.90 -5.30
C ALA A 382 26.82 5.40 -4.46
N ALA A 383 26.57 4.79 -3.30
CA ALA A 383 27.61 4.29 -2.41
C ALA A 383 27.91 2.79 -2.61
N LEU A 384 27.14 2.09 -3.46
CA LEU A 384 27.33 0.67 -3.73
C LEU A 384 28.50 0.43 -4.70
N GLY A 385 29.32 -0.58 -4.38
CA GLY A 385 30.48 -0.97 -5.17
C GLY A 385 30.13 -1.90 -6.35
N SER A 386 31.12 -2.15 -7.21
CA SER A 386 31.00 -3.06 -8.36
C SER A 386 30.87 -4.54 -8.02
N ASP A 387 31.14 -4.88 -6.76
CA ASP A 387 30.94 -6.18 -6.15
C ASP A 387 29.50 -6.39 -5.66
N THR A 388 28.70 -5.34 -5.53
CA THR A 388 27.28 -5.43 -5.19
C THR A 388 26.41 -5.72 -6.41
N THR A 389 25.42 -6.60 -6.25
CA THR A 389 24.32 -6.81 -7.20
C THR A 389 23.03 -6.19 -6.67
N VAL A 390 22.43 -5.32 -7.47
CA VAL A 390 21.16 -4.68 -7.15
C VAL A 390 20.04 -5.37 -7.93
N VAL A 391 19.03 -5.86 -7.22
CA VAL A 391 17.86 -6.53 -7.77
C VAL A 391 16.70 -5.54 -7.84
N HIS A 392 16.16 -5.33 -9.04
CA HIS A 392 15.16 -4.30 -9.28
C HIS A 392 14.28 -4.59 -10.50
N ASP A 393 13.22 -3.79 -10.68
CA ASP A 393 12.42 -3.81 -11.90
C ASP A 393 13.13 -3.08 -13.04
N HIS A 394 12.63 -3.14 -14.27
CA HIS A 394 13.28 -2.40 -15.35
C HIS A 394 13.20 -0.88 -15.15
N VAL A 395 14.28 -0.29 -14.62
CA VAL A 395 14.42 1.16 -14.39
C VAL A 395 15.75 1.63 -14.97
N THR A 396 15.68 2.50 -15.98
CA THR A 396 16.87 2.94 -16.74
C THR A 396 17.85 3.78 -15.91
N VAL A 397 17.39 4.44 -14.85
CA VAL A 397 18.22 5.26 -13.96
C VAL A 397 19.37 4.46 -13.33
N ASN A 398 19.18 3.16 -13.13
CA ASN A 398 20.17 2.25 -12.57
C ASN A 398 21.38 2.00 -13.48
N TYR A 399 21.27 2.34 -14.76
CA TYR A 399 22.34 2.21 -15.75
C TYR A 399 23.08 3.52 -16.00
N ASN A 400 22.89 4.52 -15.12
CA ASN A 400 23.67 5.74 -15.15
C ASN A 400 25.13 5.43 -14.76
N LYS A 401 26.08 6.08 -15.44
CA LYS A 401 27.53 5.97 -15.21
C LYS A 401 27.99 6.28 -13.78
N ASP A 402 27.20 7.02 -13.02
CA ASP A 402 27.48 7.36 -11.62
C ASP A 402 27.26 6.17 -10.67
N PHE A 403 26.67 5.07 -11.16
CA PHE A 403 26.40 3.87 -10.38
C PHE A 403 27.34 2.74 -10.82
N HIS A 404 27.99 2.11 -9.84
CA HIS A 404 29.06 1.13 -10.10
C HIS A 404 28.64 -0.33 -9.92
N PHE A 405 27.47 -0.59 -9.32
CA PHE A 405 26.96 -1.93 -9.02
C PHE A 405 26.48 -2.70 -10.26
N LYS A 406 26.32 -4.02 -10.10
CA LYS A 406 25.72 -4.90 -11.11
C LYS A 406 24.20 -4.83 -11.04
N ASN A 407 23.55 -4.79 -12.20
CA ASN A 407 22.10 -4.78 -12.29
C ASN A 407 21.55 -6.20 -12.49
N ALA A 408 20.52 -6.56 -11.72
CA ALA A 408 19.74 -7.77 -11.86
C ALA A 408 18.26 -7.40 -12.04
N GLU A 409 17.71 -7.63 -13.24
CA GLU A 409 16.32 -7.26 -13.53
C GLU A 409 15.33 -8.38 -13.16
N CYS A 410 14.18 -7.99 -12.63
CA CYS A 410 13.12 -8.91 -12.22
C CYS A 410 12.57 -9.71 -13.41
N SER A 411 12.85 -11.02 -13.45
CA SER A 411 12.29 -11.94 -14.45
C SER A 411 10.76 -12.03 -14.38
N GLY A 412 10.15 -11.74 -13.23
CA GLY A 412 8.70 -11.70 -13.06
C GLY A 412 8.05 -10.58 -13.90
N HIS A 413 8.68 -9.41 -13.94
CA HIS A 413 8.24 -8.30 -14.80
C HIS A 413 8.48 -8.62 -16.28
N LEU A 414 9.64 -9.19 -16.61
CA LEU A 414 9.93 -9.65 -17.97
C LEU A 414 8.89 -10.67 -18.46
N SER A 415 8.50 -11.64 -17.62
CA SER A 415 7.49 -12.63 -17.97
C SER A 415 6.10 -12.02 -18.20
N ARG A 416 5.73 -10.95 -17.48
CA ARG A 416 4.47 -10.23 -17.72
C ARG A 416 4.52 -9.45 -19.02
N ASP A 417 5.65 -8.80 -19.33
CA ASP A 417 5.83 -8.08 -20.59
C ASP A 417 5.80 -9.02 -21.80
N MET A 418 6.41 -10.21 -21.71
CA MET A 418 6.28 -11.23 -22.76
C MET A 418 4.84 -11.74 -22.87
N GLN A 419 4.10 -11.90 -21.76
CA GLN A 419 2.69 -12.30 -21.83
C GLN A 419 1.85 -11.26 -22.57
N LYS A 420 2.09 -9.96 -22.36
CA LYS A 420 1.40 -8.92 -23.13
C LYS A 420 1.55 -9.16 -24.62
N ILE A 421 2.78 -9.38 -25.10
CA ILE A 421 3.03 -9.64 -26.52
C ILE A 421 2.29 -10.89 -26.98
N VAL A 422 2.32 -11.97 -26.20
CA VAL A 422 1.58 -13.21 -26.52
C VAL A 422 0.07 -12.99 -26.65
N ASP A 423 -0.50 -12.03 -25.91
CA ASP A 423 -1.94 -11.78 -25.92
C ASP A 423 -2.42 -11.02 -27.16
N TYR A 424 -1.55 -10.27 -27.84
CA TYR A 424 -1.93 -9.43 -28.99
C TYR A 424 -1.12 -9.67 -30.27
N SER A 425 0.02 -10.36 -30.20
CA SER A 425 0.91 -10.63 -31.34
C SER A 425 0.90 -12.12 -31.64
N ASP A 426 0.81 -12.46 -32.93
CA ASP A 426 0.94 -13.84 -33.42
C ASP A 426 2.40 -14.31 -33.50
N HIS A 427 3.37 -13.45 -33.17
CA HIS A 427 4.77 -13.81 -33.21
C HIS A 427 5.14 -14.81 -32.09
N PRO A 428 5.62 -16.03 -32.44
CA PRO A 428 5.79 -17.10 -31.45
C PRO A 428 6.97 -16.90 -30.51
N TRP A 429 7.96 -16.04 -30.85
CA TRP A 429 9.19 -15.89 -30.07
C TRP A 429 8.94 -15.52 -28.60
N ALA A 430 7.93 -14.68 -28.32
CA ALA A 430 7.66 -14.21 -26.97
C ALA A 430 7.13 -15.36 -26.09
N LYS A 431 6.26 -16.20 -26.65
CA LYS A 431 5.75 -17.42 -26.00
C LYS A 431 6.87 -18.43 -25.80
N GLU A 432 7.71 -18.60 -26.81
CA GLU A 432 8.83 -19.53 -26.80
C GLU A 432 9.88 -19.16 -25.76
N LEU A 433 10.34 -17.90 -25.74
CA LEU A 433 11.27 -17.39 -24.74
C LEU A 433 10.69 -17.49 -23.32
N LYS A 434 9.42 -17.13 -23.15
CA LYS A 434 8.74 -17.23 -21.86
C LYS A 434 8.72 -18.66 -21.33
N ASN A 435 8.32 -19.62 -22.15
CA ASN A 435 8.27 -21.03 -21.76
C ASN A 435 9.67 -21.59 -21.50
N TYR A 436 10.65 -21.21 -22.32
CA TYR A 436 12.04 -21.61 -22.13
C TYR A 436 12.59 -21.13 -20.78
N LEU A 437 12.44 -19.83 -20.46
CA LEU A 437 12.89 -19.26 -19.19
C LEU A 437 12.14 -19.86 -17.99
N ALA A 438 10.87 -20.21 -18.13
CA ALA A 438 10.13 -20.92 -17.09
C ALA A 438 10.71 -22.32 -16.81
N GLY A 439 11.12 -23.04 -17.86
CA GLY A 439 11.83 -24.32 -17.75
C GLY A 439 13.18 -24.18 -17.05
N ILE A 440 14.00 -23.20 -17.46
CA ILE A 440 15.30 -22.92 -16.83
C ILE A 440 15.14 -22.53 -15.35
N LEU A 441 14.11 -21.75 -15.02
CA LEU A 441 13.82 -21.41 -13.62
C LEU A 441 13.45 -22.64 -12.79
N HIS A 442 12.66 -23.56 -13.36
CA HIS A 442 12.32 -24.83 -12.70
C HIS A 442 13.55 -25.69 -12.45
N GLU A 443 14.40 -25.86 -13.47
CA GLU A 443 15.67 -26.57 -13.38
C GLU A 443 16.60 -25.95 -12.31
N ARG A 444 16.77 -24.63 -12.33
CA ARG A 444 17.54 -23.88 -11.32
C ARG A 444 17.05 -24.17 -9.90
N ASN A 445 15.74 -24.14 -9.67
CA ASN A 445 15.20 -24.35 -8.32
C ASN A 445 15.51 -25.76 -7.80
N ILE A 446 15.41 -26.79 -8.66
CA ILE A 446 15.80 -28.16 -8.32
C ILE A 446 17.30 -28.23 -7.99
N LEU A 447 18.13 -27.58 -8.80
CA LEU A 447 19.59 -27.54 -8.57
C LEU A 447 19.95 -26.84 -7.25
N VAL A 448 19.32 -25.71 -6.95
CA VAL A 448 19.51 -24.98 -5.68
C VAL A 448 19.09 -25.82 -4.48
N GLU A 449 17.95 -26.53 -4.57
CA GLU A 449 17.50 -27.46 -3.52
C GLU A 449 18.51 -28.59 -3.26
N ASN A 450 19.28 -28.99 -4.28
CA ASN A 450 20.36 -29.97 -4.19
C ASN A 450 21.74 -29.36 -3.87
N GLY A 451 21.82 -28.08 -3.49
CA GLY A 451 23.06 -27.41 -3.10
C GLY A 451 24.00 -27.03 -4.25
N VAL A 452 23.51 -27.03 -5.49
CA VAL A 452 24.27 -26.59 -6.67
C VAL A 452 24.18 -25.07 -6.81
N GLU A 453 25.30 -24.41 -7.10
CA GLU A 453 25.41 -22.94 -7.10
C GLU A 453 25.40 -22.29 -8.49
N SER A 454 25.48 -23.09 -9.57
CA SER A 454 25.43 -22.58 -10.94
C SER A 454 25.07 -23.68 -11.95
N PHE A 455 24.74 -23.29 -13.19
CA PHE A 455 24.58 -24.22 -14.31
C PHE A 455 25.91 -24.76 -14.88
N GLY A 456 27.08 -24.30 -14.42
CA GLY A 456 28.38 -24.71 -15.00
C GLY A 456 28.44 -24.49 -16.52
N THR A 457 28.86 -25.50 -17.29
CA THR A 457 28.94 -25.43 -18.76
C THR A 457 27.56 -25.33 -19.43
N ARG A 458 26.49 -25.80 -18.78
CA ARG A 458 25.12 -25.70 -19.29
C ARG A 458 24.70 -24.24 -19.49
N TYR A 459 25.26 -23.31 -18.72
CA TYR A 459 25.05 -21.86 -18.88
C TYR A 459 25.21 -21.41 -20.33
N TYR A 460 26.28 -21.83 -21.02
CA TYR A 460 26.55 -21.40 -22.39
C TYR A 460 25.46 -21.88 -23.36
N THR A 461 25.01 -23.15 -23.22
CA THR A 461 23.92 -23.69 -24.04
C THR A 461 22.59 -22.98 -23.79
N ILE A 462 22.33 -22.54 -22.56
CA ILE A 462 21.14 -21.76 -22.21
C ILE A 462 21.19 -20.39 -22.90
N MET A 463 22.34 -19.72 -22.83
CA MET A 463 22.51 -18.39 -23.43
C MET A 463 22.47 -18.43 -24.96
N GLU A 464 23.01 -19.49 -25.58
CA GLU A 464 22.92 -19.71 -27.03
C GLU A 464 21.47 -19.86 -27.50
N GLU A 465 20.65 -20.62 -26.76
CA GLU A 465 19.25 -20.78 -27.12
C GLU A 465 18.46 -19.48 -26.96
N ILE A 466 18.74 -18.70 -25.90
CA ILE A 466 18.19 -17.35 -25.75
C ILE A 466 18.56 -16.47 -26.94
N ASP A 467 19.81 -16.51 -27.40
CA ASP A 467 20.25 -15.74 -28.59
C ASP A 467 19.54 -16.17 -29.86
N ARG A 468 19.33 -17.48 -30.07
CA ARG A 468 18.58 -18.00 -31.21
C ARG A 468 17.13 -17.50 -31.20
N ILE A 469 16.47 -17.51 -30.05
CA ILE A 469 15.10 -17.01 -29.91
C ILE A 469 15.06 -15.50 -30.17
N LEU A 470 16.01 -14.73 -29.62
CA LEU A 470 16.09 -13.28 -29.84
C LEU A 470 16.45 -12.91 -31.30
N LYS A 471 17.17 -13.76 -32.03
CA LYS A 471 17.41 -13.59 -33.47
C LYS A 471 16.12 -13.81 -34.26
N ARG A 472 15.37 -14.87 -33.96
CA ARG A 472 14.05 -15.14 -34.57
C ARG A 472 13.05 -14.01 -34.30
N ALA A 473 13.04 -13.46 -33.09
CA ALA A 473 12.23 -12.30 -32.74
C ALA A 473 12.48 -11.12 -33.70
N ASP A 474 13.74 -10.93 -34.08
CA ASP A 474 14.18 -9.87 -34.98
C ASP A 474 13.80 -10.10 -36.44
N GLU A 475 13.93 -11.35 -36.89
CA GLU A 475 13.52 -11.79 -38.24
C GLU A 475 12.01 -11.65 -38.41
N GLN A 476 11.24 -12.19 -37.46
CA GLN A 476 9.77 -12.11 -37.44
C GLN A 476 9.28 -10.67 -37.45
N PHE A 477 9.91 -9.82 -36.63
CA PHE A 477 9.63 -8.39 -36.63
C PHE A 477 9.92 -7.76 -38.00
N SER A 478 11.08 -8.03 -38.59
CA SER A 478 11.51 -7.41 -39.86
C SER A 478 10.61 -7.80 -41.05
N THR A 479 9.92 -8.94 -40.96
CA THR A 479 8.97 -9.42 -41.97
C THR A 479 7.51 -8.98 -41.73
N SER A 480 7.20 -8.38 -40.59
CA SER A 480 5.84 -8.00 -40.21
C SER A 480 5.43 -6.68 -40.87
N LYS A 481 4.35 -6.67 -41.66
CA LYS A 481 3.78 -5.48 -42.32
C LYS A 481 2.62 -4.91 -41.51
N GLY A 482 2.88 -4.39 -40.31
CA GLY A 482 1.86 -3.78 -39.46
C GLY A 482 2.45 -2.67 -38.58
N LYS A 483 2.26 -1.40 -38.98
CA LYS A 483 2.87 -0.20 -38.35
C LYS A 483 2.57 -0.01 -36.85
N TYR A 484 1.66 -0.78 -36.24
CA TYR A 484 1.13 -0.48 -34.92
C TYR A 484 1.53 -1.46 -33.80
N TYR A 485 1.67 -2.77 -34.10
CA TYR A 485 2.26 -3.73 -33.14
C TYR A 485 3.77 -3.56 -32.96
N GLU A 486 4.39 -2.76 -33.83
CA GLU A 486 5.84 -2.56 -33.86
C GLU A 486 6.40 -1.96 -32.57
N SER A 487 5.68 -1.09 -31.85
CA SER A 487 6.35 -0.25 -30.84
C SER A 487 6.69 -0.99 -29.53
N ASP A 488 5.79 -1.80 -28.99
CA ASP A 488 6.00 -2.44 -27.68
C ASP A 488 6.81 -3.73 -27.78
N GLU A 489 6.58 -4.50 -28.85
CA GLU A 489 7.38 -5.68 -29.18
C GLU A 489 8.84 -5.28 -29.47
N ARG A 490 9.07 -4.27 -30.33
CA ARG A 490 10.41 -3.75 -30.61
C ARG A 490 11.08 -3.18 -29.37
N LYS A 491 10.33 -2.45 -28.53
CA LYS A 491 10.86 -1.96 -27.24
C LYS A 491 11.34 -3.11 -26.38
N LEU A 492 10.58 -4.22 -26.28
CA LEU A 492 10.99 -5.37 -25.49
C LEU A 492 12.22 -6.07 -26.08
N ILE A 493 12.26 -6.30 -27.39
CA ILE A 493 13.42 -6.90 -28.08
C ILE A 493 14.68 -6.05 -27.85
N ASN A 494 14.58 -4.74 -28.08
CA ASN A 494 15.69 -3.79 -27.88
C ASN A 494 16.14 -3.76 -26.41
N ARG A 495 15.19 -3.80 -25.47
CA ARG A 495 15.48 -3.87 -24.02
C ARG A 495 16.23 -5.15 -23.68
N LEU A 496 15.75 -6.30 -24.14
CA LEU A 496 16.37 -7.61 -23.90
C LEU A 496 17.79 -7.68 -24.47
N ARG A 497 18.04 -7.05 -25.62
CA ARG A 497 19.39 -6.94 -26.20
C ARG A 497 20.29 -6.05 -25.38
N LYS A 498 19.85 -4.83 -25.12
CA LYS A 498 20.64 -3.80 -24.41
C LYS A 498 20.98 -4.24 -22.99
N TYR A 499 20.05 -4.89 -22.30
CA TYR A 499 20.17 -5.27 -20.89
C TYR A 499 20.20 -6.79 -20.69
N LYS A 500 20.69 -7.53 -21.69
CA LYS A 500 20.77 -9.01 -21.70
C LYS A 500 21.45 -9.55 -20.45
N LYS A 501 22.63 -9.00 -20.12
CA LYS A 501 23.41 -9.41 -18.95
C LYS A 501 22.60 -9.27 -17.65
N SER A 502 21.87 -8.17 -17.49
CA SER A 502 21.07 -7.91 -16.29
C SER A 502 19.80 -8.77 -16.19
N ASN A 503 19.14 -9.03 -17.33
CA ASN A 503 17.92 -9.83 -17.38
C ASN A 503 18.16 -11.31 -17.07
N PHE A 504 19.38 -11.80 -17.35
CA PHE A 504 19.73 -13.22 -17.24
C PHE A 504 20.84 -13.49 -16.21
N LEU A 505 21.16 -12.51 -15.34
CA LEU A 505 22.22 -12.67 -14.34
C LEU A 505 21.94 -13.84 -13.37
N TRP A 506 20.67 -14.03 -13.00
CA TRP A 506 20.19 -15.13 -12.14
C TRP A 506 20.41 -16.54 -12.73
N ILE A 507 20.63 -16.64 -14.05
CA ILE A 507 21.02 -17.89 -14.72
C ILE A 507 22.51 -18.15 -14.49
N LYS A 508 23.34 -17.10 -14.49
CA LYS A 508 24.79 -17.23 -14.30
C LYS A 508 25.17 -17.53 -12.85
N ASP A 509 24.52 -16.84 -11.92
CA ASP A 509 24.87 -16.84 -10.49
C ASP A 509 23.62 -17.12 -9.66
N PHE A 510 23.55 -18.28 -9.00
CA PHE A 510 22.35 -18.67 -8.25
C PHE A 510 22.17 -17.90 -6.95
N SER A 511 23.20 -17.19 -6.46
CA SER A 511 23.04 -16.28 -5.32
C SER A 511 22.10 -15.12 -5.67
N VAL A 512 22.02 -14.75 -6.95
CA VAL A 512 21.12 -13.69 -7.43
C VAL A 512 19.70 -14.24 -7.59
N PRO A 513 18.70 -13.71 -6.87
CA PRO A 513 17.33 -14.16 -7.01
C PRO A 513 16.77 -13.75 -8.38
N PRO A 514 15.91 -14.59 -9.00
CA PRO A 514 15.35 -14.32 -10.32
C PRO A 514 14.28 -13.22 -10.29
N THR A 515 13.70 -12.92 -9.13
CA THR A 515 12.60 -11.94 -9.00
C THR A 515 12.89 -10.92 -7.91
N ASN A 516 12.26 -9.75 -8.04
CA ASN A 516 12.25 -8.71 -7.01
C ASN A 516 11.05 -8.82 -6.05
N ASN A 517 10.51 -10.04 -5.89
CA ASN A 517 9.30 -10.29 -5.07
C ASN A 517 9.46 -9.80 -3.63
N LEU A 518 10.69 -9.76 -3.11
CA LEU A 518 11.00 -9.26 -1.77
C LEU A 518 10.64 -7.79 -1.63
N ALA A 519 11.11 -6.93 -2.54
CA ALA A 519 10.78 -5.51 -2.51
C ALA A 519 9.29 -5.29 -2.77
N GLU A 520 8.72 -5.96 -3.78
CA GLU A 520 7.29 -5.89 -4.08
C GLU A 520 6.44 -6.25 -2.85
N ARG A 521 6.75 -7.36 -2.16
CA ARG A 521 6.06 -7.81 -0.93
C ARG A 521 6.17 -6.78 0.19
N SER A 522 7.34 -6.19 0.36
CA SER A 522 7.62 -5.19 1.40
C SER A 522 6.79 -3.92 1.18
N LEU A 523 6.62 -3.51 -0.08
CA LEU A 523 5.86 -2.30 -0.44
C LEU A 523 4.34 -2.49 -0.42
N ARG A 524 3.81 -3.74 -0.39
CA ARG A 524 2.36 -4.00 -0.33
C ARG A 524 1.69 -3.32 0.87
N GLY A 525 2.35 -3.31 2.03
CA GLY A 525 1.83 -2.66 3.23
C GLY A 525 1.56 -1.16 3.04
N ILE A 526 2.43 -0.49 2.27
CA ILE A 526 2.29 0.92 1.93
C ILE A 526 1.00 1.16 1.12
N LYS A 527 0.74 0.30 0.12
CA LYS A 527 -0.49 0.36 -0.69
C LYS A 527 -1.74 0.06 0.13
N VAL A 528 -1.68 -0.89 1.05
CA VAL A 528 -2.81 -1.20 1.96
C VAL A 528 -3.14 0.00 2.83
N LYS A 529 -2.12 0.61 3.46
CA LYS A 529 -2.32 1.81 4.28
C LYS A 529 -2.94 2.96 3.48
N GLN A 530 -2.44 3.19 2.27
CA GLN A 530 -3.00 4.19 1.37
C GLN A 530 -4.44 3.89 1.00
N LYS A 531 -4.80 2.62 0.76
CA LYS A 531 -6.19 2.23 0.49
C LYS A 531 -7.13 2.49 1.68
N VAL A 532 -6.66 2.24 2.91
CA VAL A 532 -7.45 2.43 4.13
C VAL A 532 -7.56 3.92 4.52
N SER A 533 -6.47 4.67 4.37
CA SER A 533 -6.37 6.06 4.87
C SER A 533 -6.49 7.13 3.77
N GLY A 534 -6.51 6.74 2.50
CA GLY A 534 -6.56 7.62 1.32
C GLY A 534 -5.20 8.23 0.96
N GLN A 535 -4.71 9.15 1.79
CA GLN A 535 -3.50 9.92 1.55
C GLN A 535 -2.83 10.42 2.83
N TYR A 536 -1.57 10.84 2.71
CA TYR A 536 -0.89 11.61 3.74
C TYR A 536 -1.17 13.11 3.57
N GLN A 537 -1.07 13.86 4.67
CA GLN A 537 -1.21 15.33 4.65
C GLN A 537 0.14 16.05 4.45
N ASP A 538 1.26 15.42 4.84
CA ASP A 538 2.62 15.96 4.71
C ASP A 538 3.58 14.79 4.44
N ILE A 539 4.61 15.02 3.62
CA ILE A 539 5.67 14.05 3.34
C ILE A 539 6.42 13.66 4.61
N LYS A 540 6.53 14.58 5.59
CA LYS A 540 7.13 14.28 6.90
C LYS A 540 6.37 13.17 7.62
N ASN A 541 5.04 13.15 7.52
CA ASN A 541 4.23 12.10 8.14
C ASN A 541 4.41 10.76 7.42
N ALA A 542 4.58 10.77 6.09
CA ALA A 542 4.95 9.57 5.35
C ALA A 542 6.35 9.06 5.74
N GLY A 543 7.29 9.98 5.99
CA GLY A 543 8.63 9.66 6.52
C GLY A 543 8.58 9.05 7.92
N PHE A 544 7.79 9.61 8.85
CA PHE A 544 7.65 9.04 10.20
C PHE A 544 7.11 7.61 10.17
N PHE A 545 6.12 7.35 9.31
CA PHE A 545 5.62 6.00 9.07
C PHE A 545 6.70 5.11 8.45
N ALA A 546 7.47 5.59 7.48
CA ALA A 546 8.54 4.82 6.83
C ALA A 546 9.64 4.40 7.84
N ASP A 547 10.04 5.28 8.76
CA ASP A 547 11.04 4.96 9.79
C ASP A 547 10.53 3.85 10.74
N VAL A 548 9.31 4.01 11.26
CA VAL A 548 8.70 3.02 12.17
C VAL A 548 8.48 1.69 11.44
N LYS A 549 8.05 1.72 10.18
CA LYS A 549 7.90 0.54 9.34
C LYS A 549 9.22 -0.17 9.09
N SER A 550 10.31 0.57 8.87
CA SER A 550 11.66 0.02 8.68
C SER A 550 12.11 -0.76 9.91
N TYR A 551 11.90 -0.18 11.09
CA TYR A 551 12.22 -0.82 12.36
C TYR A 551 11.37 -2.08 12.61
N ILE A 552 10.05 -2.01 12.42
CA ILE A 552 9.15 -3.16 12.60
C ILE A 552 9.53 -4.29 11.64
N ASP A 553 9.70 -4.00 10.34
CA ASP A 553 9.98 -5.05 9.36
C ASP A 553 11.35 -5.67 9.55
N THR A 554 12.36 -4.88 9.94
CA THR A 554 13.70 -5.39 10.23
C THR A 554 13.69 -6.27 11.48
N CYS A 555 12.99 -5.88 12.56
CA CYS A 555 12.78 -6.74 13.73
C CYS A 555 12.05 -8.04 13.35
N SER A 556 10.94 -7.94 12.60
CA SER A 556 10.13 -9.10 12.20
C SER A 556 10.90 -10.13 11.37
N ARG A 557 11.81 -9.66 10.52
CA ARG A 557 12.69 -10.51 9.68
C ARG A 557 13.74 -11.28 10.47
N ASN A 558 13.99 -10.90 11.71
CA ASN A 558 14.94 -11.55 12.60
C ASN A 558 14.22 -12.05 13.86
N ASP A 559 12.98 -12.53 13.71
CA ASP A 559 12.19 -13.22 14.72
C ASP A 559 11.90 -12.42 16.01
N ILE A 560 12.03 -11.10 15.97
CA ILE A 560 11.67 -10.23 17.10
C ILE A 560 10.20 -9.82 16.96
N PRO A 561 9.34 -10.15 17.94
CA PRO A 561 7.92 -9.77 17.90
C PRO A 561 7.74 -8.24 17.78
N PRO A 562 6.98 -7.74 16.79
CA PRO A 562 6.79 -6.31 16.56
C PRO A 562 6.30 -5.53 17.78
N PHE A 563 5.37 -6.10 18.55
CA PHE A 563 4.82 -5.45 19.73
C PHE A 563 5.87 -5.29 20.84
N GLN A 564 6.73 -6.29 21.01
CA GLN A 564 7.87 -6.21 21.93
C GLN A 564 8.86 -5.13 21.47
N ALA A 565 9.21 -5.10 20.18
CA ALA A 565 10.11 -4.09 19.61
C ALA A 565 9.57 -2.66 19.80
N LEU A 566 8.27 -2.45 19.59
CA LEU A 566 7.60 -1.16 19.80
C LEU A 566 7.53 -0.76 21.28
N THR A 567 7.36 -1.74 22.18
CA THR A 567 7.38 -1.49 23.63
C THR A 567 8.76 -0.99 24.08
N ARG A 568 9.84 -1.68 23.68
CA ARG A 568 11.23 -1.25 23.92
C ARG A 568 11.52 0.13 23.32
N LEU A 569 11.02 0.40 22.11
CA LEU A 569 11.13 1.72 21.47
C LEU A 569 10.47 2.81 22.33
N MET A 570 9.30 2.54 22.92
CA MET A 570 8.60 3.51 23.77
C MET A 570 9.19 3.65 25.17
N GLU A 571 9.92 2.65 25.64
CA GLU A 571 10.78 2.73 26.84
C GLU A 571 12.03 3.61 26.63
N GLY A 572 12.33 3.99 25.39
CA GLY A 572 13.53 4.75 25.05
C GLY A 572 14.77 3.87 24.88
N ASN A 573 14.58 2.55 24.73
CA ASN A 573 15.65 1.58 24.48
C ASN A 573 15.29 0.68 23.27
N PRO A 574 15.12 1.26 22.07
CA PRO A 574 14.84 0.46 20.88
C PRO A 574 15.97 -0.53 20.62
N TYR A 575 15.64 -1.66 19.99
CA TYR A 575 16.66 -2.57 19.51
C TYR A 575 17.59 -1.84 18.53
N THR A 576 18.88 -1.90 18.81
CA THR A 576 19.92 -1.48 17.87
C THR A 576 19.98 -2.46 16.70
N LEU A 577 20.47 -2.01 15.55
CA LEU A 577 20.65 -2.91 14.41
C LEU A 577 21.63 -4.04 14.73
N LYS A 578 22.66 -3.76 15.54
CA LYS A 578 23.62 -4.76 16.02
C LYS A 578 22.96 -5.88 16.83
N GLU A 579 22.08 -5.53 17.78
CA GLU A 579 21.30 -6.51 18.54
C GLU A 579 20.42 -7.37 17.61
N ILE A 580 19.76 -6.75 16.62
CA ILE A 580 18.82 -7.45 15.72
C ILE A 580 19.55 -8.44 14.81
N LEU A 581 20.71 -8.05 14.28
CA LEU A 581 21.42 -8.89 13.33
C LEU A 581 22.31 -9.97 13.99
N GLY A 582 22.34 -10.02 15.32
CA GLY A 582 23.10 -11.02 16.09
C GLY A 582 24.59 -10.71 16.20
N GLY A 583 24.98 -9.42 16.15
CA GLY A 583 26.38 -9.02 16.27
C GLY A 583 26.84 -8.94 17.72
N ALA A 584 27.78 -9.80 18.11
CA ALA A 584 28.73 -9.51 19.20
C ALA A 584 29.78 -8.49 18.71
#